data_AF-A0AAX4HR88-F1
#
_entry.id   AF-A0AAX4HR88-F1
#
_cell.length_a   1.000
_cell.length_b   1.000
_cell.length_c   1.000
_cell.angle_alpha   90.00
_cell.angle_beta   90.00
_cell.angle_gamma   90.00
#
_symmetry.space_group_name_H-M   'P 1'
#
loop_
_entity.id
_entity.type
_entity.pdbx_description
1 polymer ?
#
loop_
_entity_poly.entity_id
_entity_poly.type
_entity_poly.pdbx_seq_one_letter_code
_entity_poly.pdbx_strand_id
1 'polypeptide(L)'
;MMFMKRLALALVALMIATFAHAGVNLKNGNFYISYTDIVVPGGGKKLEITRTYNSKSTEVGWFGFGWGSEYETRLEVSADGSIIVHEHGSGAKTRFTPKTEVDAVAASTKIVNEMKKKTALTEKAAADLVQKLATNAELRHTYAMNFGVQAAVAPGTVLYSNDRGPQELSVTKEGYRRSHSDGKQDFFNNEGQLVKMADKSGYFISFAYKNGNLDSIKDSQAKQIFFSWYPDGMVKEIWSAGDKKTLYKYQDSDLVYSKDIGENVYEFGYDKSHNLSSISYADKTKLSIGYDQKTFFVTSVTDRNGENTKYQYGSDPKRPDDHYWTVVTKPGFDGKPVANRYEYEIKAKTDGSRYTYRILTEINGIKTDTIYGDNSLPIKIARGNHVTNFEYNAQGLLTKKSSTKGDFVNIEYDDKINKIKKVVNNEGTTDFEYDPKGNLVKAANNQGKTVFLIYDTKGKISKMVDQESASSRRVLAFKYNALGKPVEIEMEKVGKINVAYDNYGEIKKVESSAGHKMALQVTQAFQNLLTIVKPAGVNLNM
;
A
#
# COMPACT_ATOMS: atom_id res chain seq x y z
N MET A 1 -46.98 40.27 7.60
CA MET A 1 -46.52 39.14 8.45
C MET A 1 -45.77 38.18 7.53
N MET A 2 -44.53 38.52 7.12
CA MET A 2 -43.26 38.02 7.69
C MET A 2 -43.21 36.47 7.58
N PHE A 3 -42.36 35.78 6.81
CA PHE A 3 -41.02 36.04 6.26
C PHE A 3 -40.83 35.17 4.99
N MET A 4 -40.50 35.80 3.86
CA MET A 4 -39.86 35.15 2.71
C MET A 4 -38.66 36.03 2.33
N LYS A 5 -37.56 35.38 1.93
CA LYS A 5 -36.25 35.93 1.52
C LYS A 5 -35.24 36.14 2.66
N ARG A 6 -34.31 35.18 2.78
CA ARG A 6 -32.85 35.38 2.91
C ARG A 6 -32.20 34.01 3.13
N LEU A 7 -31.63 33.42 2.07
CA LEU A 7 -30.42 32.59 2.18
C LEU A 7 -29.82 32.49 0.77
N ALA A 8 -29.09 33.55 0.41
CA ALA A 8 -28.23 33.58 -0.76
C ALA A 8 -26.79 33.51 -0.26
N LEU A 9 -25.98 32.71 -0.96
CA LEU A 9 -24.52 32.61 -0.90
C LEU A 9 -23.92 32.20 0.46
N ALA A 10 -23.78 30.90 0.65
CA ALA A 10 -22.53 30.38 1.20
C ALA A 10 -21.72 29.84 0.02
N LEU A 11 -20.78 30.66 -0.46
CA LEU A 11 -19.76 30.26 -1.41
C LEU A 11 -19.00 29.09 -0.78
N VAL A 12 -19.18 27.88 -1.32
CA VAL A 12 -18.32 26.74 -0.99
C VAL A 12 -16.98 27.02 -1.65
N ALA A 13 -16.10 27.72 -0.95
CA ALA A 13 -14.68 27.66 -1.21
C ALA A 13 -14.23 26.25 -0.84
N LEU A 14 -14.29 25.34 -1.81
CA LEU A 14 -13.69 24.03 -1.70
C LEU A 14 -12.17 24.24 -1.79
N MET A 15 -11.56 24.71 -0.70
CA MET A 15 -10.13 24.48 -0.49
C MET A 15 -9.99 22.96 -0.46
N ILE A 16 -9.38 22.41 -1.50
CA ILE A 16 -8.85 21.06 -1.45
C ILE A 16 -7.75 21.13 -0.40
N ALA A 17 -8.09 20.84 0.86
CA ALA A 17 -7.11 20.55 1.87
C ALA A 17 -6.37 19.30 1.37
N THR A 18 -5.18 19.49 0.80
CA THR A 18 -4.25 18.41 0.56
C THR A 18 -3.97 17.77 1.92
N PHE A 19 -4.46 16.54 2.14
CA PHE A 19 -4.21 15.81 3.37
C PHE A 19 -2.71 15.49 3.45
N ALA A 20 -1.96 16.32 4.16
CA ALA A 20 -0.60 15.96 4.55
C ALA A 20 -0.69 14.78 5.53
N HIS A 21 -0.19 13.62 5.11
CA HIS A 21 -0.08 12.45 5.97
C HIS A 21 1.33 12.42 6.54
N ALA A 22 1.46 12.67 7.85
CA ALA A 22 2.73 12.64 8.56
C ALA A 22 2.73 11.51 9.59
N GLY A 23 3.88 10.85 9.77
CA GLY A 23 4.01 9.78 10.75
C GLY A 23 5.45 9.50 11.14
N VAL A 24 5.61 8.82 12.28
CA VAL A 24 6.90 8.27 12.73
C VAL A 24 6.79 6.76 12.76
N ASN A 25 7.68 6.07 12.06
CA ASN A 25 7.80 4.63 12.14
C ASN A 25 8.48 4.26 13.47
N LEU A 26 7.70 3.65 14.36
CA LEU A 26 8.13 3.31 15.71
C LEU A 26 9.18 2.20 15.75
N LYS A 27 9.40 1.47 14.65
CA LYS A 27 10.44 0.44 14.54
C LYS A 27 11.84 1.06 14.36
N ASN A 28 11.95 2.18 13.66
CA ASN A 28 13.26 2.71 13.22
C ASN A 28 13.39 4.24 13.28
N GLY A 29 12.45 4.92 13.93
CA GLY A 29 12.46 6.37 14.11
C GLY A 29 12.35 7.20 12.84
N ASN A 30 11.92 6.61 11.72
CA ASN A 30 11.74 7.32 10.46
C ASN A 30 10.54 8.27 10.51
N PHE A 31 10.76 9.57 10.33
CA PHE A 31 9.69 10.51 10.03
C PHE A 31 9.41 10.55 8.54
N TYR A 32 8.14 10.49 8.18
CA TYR A 32 7.71 10.69 6.81
C TYR A 32 6.54 11.67 6.74
N ILE A 33 6.48 12.42 5.65
CA ILE A 33 5.35 13.30 5.35
C ILE A 33 5.16 13.46 3.84
N SER A 34 3.91 13.43 3.38
CA SER A 34 3.59 13.52 1.95
C SER A 34 2.77 14.77 1.59
N TYR A 35 3.01 15.32 0.40
CA TYR A 35 2.28 16.44 -0.19
C TYR A 35 1.93 16.14 -1.64
N THR A 36 0.67 16.34 -2.01
CA THR A 36 0.23 16.25 -3.42
C THR A 36 0.42 17.60 -4.09
N ASP A 37 1.35 17.68 -5.04
CA ASP A 37 1.72 18.94 -5.68
C ASP A 37 0.85 19.28 -6.90
N ILE A 38 0.34 18.26 -7.59
CA ILE A 38 -0.57 18.45 -8.73
C ILE A 38 -1.56 17.28 -8.83
N VAL A 39 -2.81 17.59 -9.14
CA VAL A 39 -3.86 16.62 -9.51
C VAL A 39 -4.45 17.08 -10.83
N VAL A 40 -4.39 16.23 -11.87
CA VAL A 40 -5.02 16.51 -13.16
C VAL A 40 -6.46 15.99 -13.16
N PRO A 41 -7.47 16.89 -13.16
CA PRO A 41 -8.88 16.50 -13.07
C PRO A 41 -9.35 15.69 -14.29
N GLY A 42 -10.34 14.82 -14.09
CA GLY A 42 -10.95 14.03 -15.18
C GLY A 42 -11.99 13.01 -14.67
N GLY A 43 -12.86 12.54 -15.57
CA GLY A 43 -13.95 11.61 -15.26
C GLY A 43 -13.45 10.19 -14.97
N GLY A 44 -13.05 9.91 -13.73
CA GLY A 44 -12.76 8.55 -13.26
C GLY A 44 -11.55 8.47 -12.31
N LYS A 45 -10.34 8.40 -12.88
CA LYS A 45 -9.07 8.24 -12.15
C LYS A 45 -8.24 9.51 -12.20
N LYS A 46 -7.57 9.83 -11.08
CA LYS A 46 -6.69 10.99 -10.95
C LYS A 46 -5.28 10.64 -11.44
N LEU A 47 -4.70 11.54 -12.23
CA LEU A 47 -3.27 11.55 -12.52
C LEU A 47 -2.68 12.63 -11.60
N GLU A 48 -1.80 12.28 -10.69
CA GLU A 48 -1.30 13.19 -9.66
C GLU A 48 0.18 12.98 -9.36
N ILE A 49 0.83 14.00 -8.82
CA ILE A 49 2.19 13.90 -8.27
C ILE A 49 2.11 14.14 -6.79
N THR A 50 2.56 13.16 -6.03
CA THR A 50 2.76 13.27 -4.60
C THR A 50 4.24 13.05 -4.30
N ARG A 51 4.83 13.97 -3.55
CA ARG A 51 6.16 13.84 -2.98
C ARG A 51 6.07 13.44 -1.51
N THR A 52 7.03 12.68 -1.04
CA THR A 52 7.14 12.17 0.31
C THR A 52 8.54 12.40 0.83
N TYR A 53 8.65 13.05 1.98
CA TYR A 53 9.89 13.09 2.75
C TYR A 53 10.04 11.80 3.58
N ASN A 54 11.26 11.31 3.73
CA ASN A 54 11.61 10.17 4.57
C ASN A 54 12.96 10.45 5.24
N SER A 55 12.97 10.64 6.58
CA SER A 55 14.16 11.03 7.33
C SER A 55 15.22 9.93 7.45
N LYS A 56 14.93 8.71 7.01
CA LYS A 56 15.92 7.62 6.91
C LYS A 56 16.45 7.43 5.50
N SER A 57 15.90 8.12 4.51
CA SER A 57 16.44 8.12 3.15
C SER A 57 17.72 8.94 3.11
N THR A 58 18.76 8.37 2.52
CA THR A 58 20.02 9.07 2.21
C THR A 58 20.11 9.46 0.74
N GLU A 59 19.01 9.27 -0.01
CA GLU A 59 18.97 9.53 -1.44
C GLU A 59 18.52 10.96 -1.73
N VAL A 60 19.03 11.52 -2.83
CA VAL A 60 18.57 12.79 -3.40
C VAL A 60 17.62 12.44 -4.54
N GLY A 61 16.31 12.56 -4.29
CA GLY A 61 15.30 12.36 -5.32
C GLY A 61 15.05 13.62 -6.14
N TRP A 62 14.02 13.60 -7.00
CA TRP A 62 13.60 14.74 -7.80
C TRP A 62 13.32 16.00 -6.97
N PHE A 63 12.89 15.80 -5.73
CA PHE A 63 12.51 16.85 -4.80
C PHE A 63 13.58 17.17 -3.76
N GLY A 64 14.83 16.70 -3.95
CA GLY A 64 15.94 16.96 -3.04
C GLY A 64 16.21 15.83 -2.04
N PHE A 65 17.17 16.06 -1.14
CA PHE A 65 17.62 15.08 -0.15
C PHE A 65 16.48 14.62 0.75
N GLY A 66 16.32 13.30 0.86
CA GLY A 66 15.26 12.69 1.67
C GLY A 66 13.85 12.79 1.09
N TRP A 67 13.66 13.48 -0.04
CA TRP A 67 12.37 13.59 -0.72
C TRP A 67 12.31 12.72 -1.97
N GLY A 68 11.16 12.12 -2.24
CA GLY A 68 10.91 11.40 -3.49
C GLY A 68 9.44 11.18 -3.79
N SER A 69 9.13 10.68 -4.97
CA SER A 69 7.79 10.34 -5.43
C SER A 69 7.64 8.85 -5.71
N GLU A 70 6.41 8.34 -5.72
CA GLU A 70 6.16 6.95 -6.14
C GLU A 70 6.60 6.69 -7.60
N TYR A 71 6.69 7.73 -8.41
CA TYR A 71 7.13 7.63 -9.81
C TYR A 71 8.65 7.57 -9.98
N GLU A 72 9.41 7.75 -8.90
CA GLU A 72 10.85 7.49 -8.87
C GLU A 72 11.15 6.01 -8.55
N THR A 73 10.12 5.15 -8.49
CA THR A 73 10.31 3.73 -8.24
C THR A 73 11.20 3.11 -9.30
N ARG A 74 12.22 2.39 -8.84
CA ARG A 74 13.21 1.74 -9.70
C ARG A 74 13.56 0.38 -9.14
N LEU A 75 14.21 -0.45 -9.95
CA LEU A 75 14.70 -1.74 -9.48
C LEU A 75 16.19 -1.92 -9.77
N GLU A 76 16.80 -2.78 -8.97
CA GLU A 76 18.19 -3.19 -9.12
C GLU A 76 18.31 -4.71 -8.94
N VAL A 77 19.14 -5.34 -9.77
CA VAL A 77 19.44 -6.76 -9.68
C VAL A 77 20.60 -6.98 -8.72
N SER A 78 20.39 -7.77 -7.67
CA SER A 78 21.42 -8.14 -6.70
C SER A 78 22.36 -9.23 -7.24
N ALA A 79 23.56 -9.35 -6.66
CA ALA A 79 24.57 -10.36 -7.01
C ALA A 79 24.10 -11.82 -6.80
N ASP A 80 23.03 -12.01 -6.04
CA ASP A 80 22.45 -13.30 -5.67
C ASP A 80 21.18 -13.65 -6.46
N GLY A 81 20.88 -12.89 -7.52
CA GLY A 81 19.70 -13.11 -8.37
C GLY A 81 18.40 -12.57 -7.78
N SER A 82 18.41 -12.02 -6.56
CA SER A 82 17.27 -11.27 -6.03
C SER A 82 17.12 -9.93 -6.77
N ILE A 83 15.90 -9.39 -6.82
CA ILE A 83 15.63 -8.06 -7.37
C ILE A 83 15.11 -7.16 -6.26
N ILE A 84 15.72 -5.98 -6.11
CA ILE A 84 15.33 -4.98 -5.10
C ILE A 84 14.58 -3.87 -5.79
N VAL A 85 13.32 -3.67 -5.41
CA VAL A 85 12.54 -2.51 -5.84
C VAL A 85 12.69 -1.41 -4.79
N HIS A 86 13.16 -0.24 -5.21
CA HIS A 86 13.27 0.97 -4.39
C HIS A 86 12.00 1.79 -4.54
N GLU A 87 11.22 1.85 -3.48
CA GLU A 87 9.89 2.46 -3.42
C GLU A 87 10.02 3.94 -3.00
N HIS A 88 10.60 4.78 -3.85
CA HIS A 88 11.00 6.16 -3.52
C HIS A 88 9.89 6.99 -2.85
N GLY A 89 8.63 6.86 -3.26
CA GLY A 89 7.49 7.54 -2.64
C GLY A 89 7.16 7.11 -1.19
N SER A 90 7.75 6.02 -0.71
CA SER A 90 7.67 5.56 0.69
C SER A 90 9.05 5.43 1.36
N GLY A 91 10.13 5.61 0.60
CA GLY A 91 11.53 5.37 0.99
C GLY A 91 11.81 3.94 1.48
N ALA A 92 11.03 2.96 1.03
CA ALA A 92 11.22 1.56 1.40
C ALA A 92 11.88 0.76 0.28
N LYS A 93 12.38 -0.42 0.62
CA LYS A 93 12.89 -1.39 -0.35
C LYS A 93 12.07 -2.68 -0.23
N THR A 94 11.77 -3.30 -1.36
CA THR A 94 11.10 -4.61 -1.41
C THR A 94 12.00 -5.60 -2.12
N ARG A 95 12.35 -6.68 -1.42
CA ARG A 95 13.19 -7.74 -1.98
C ARG A 95 12.31 -8.82 -2.60
N PHE A 96 12.56 -9.10 -3.87
CA PHE A 96 11.99 -10.23 -4.59
C PHE A 96 13.04 -11.33 -4.71
N THR A 97 12.71 -12.53 -4.24
CA THR A 97 13.60 -13.69 -4.29
C THR A 97 13.06 -14.76 -5.25
N PRO A 98 13.94 -15.54 -5.92
CA PRO A 98 13.52 -16.71 -6.67
C PRO A 98 12.93 -17.78 -5.72
N LYS A 99 12.12 -18.70 -6.27
CA LYS A 99 11.61 -19.86 -5.50
C LYS A 99 12.71 -20.83 -5.08
N THR A 100 13.76 -20.94 -5.88
CA THR A 100 14.94 -21.71 -5.54
C THR A 100 15.72 -20.99 -4.46
N GLU A 101 16.36 -21.76 -3.58
CA GLU A 101 17.20 -21.20 -2.53
C GLU A 101 18.31 -20.31 -3.11
N VAL A 102 18.58 -19.21 -2.42
CA VAL A 102 19.60 -18.23 -2.80
C VAL A 102 20.95 -18.67 -2.23
N ASP A 103 21.95 -18.86 -3.10
CA ASP A 103 23.33 -19.12 -2.67
C ASP A 103 24.02 -17.82 -2.25
N ALA A 104 23.76 -17.42 -1.02
CA ALA A 104 24.28 -16.19 -0.43
C ALA A 104 25.82 -16.20 -0.29
N VAL A 105 26.44 -17.37 -0.10
CA VAL A 105 27.89 -17.51 0.05
C VAL A 105 28.59 -17.33 -1.28
N ALA A 106 28.08 -17.94 -2.35
CA ALA A 106 28.64 -17.77 -3.70
C ALA A 106 28.51 -16.31 -4.17
N ALA A 107 27.35 -15.68 -3.94
CA ALA A 107 27.16 -14.26 -4.25
C ALA A 107 28.12 -13.36 -3.46
N SER A 108 28.29 -13.60 -2.17
CA SER A 108 29.21 -12.85 -1.30
C SER A 108 30.67 -13.02 -1.73
N THR A 109 31.07 -14.23 -2.11
CA THR A 109 32.43 -14.51 -2.63
C THR A 109 32.69 -13.74 -3.91
N LYS A 110 31.74 -13.68 -4.85
CA LYS A 110 31.87 -12.87 -6.08
C LYS A 110 32.09 -11.39 -5.77
N ILE A 111 31.30 -10.84 -4.85
CA ILE A 111 31.44 -9.44 -4.41
C ILE A 111 32.83 -9.17 -3.83
N VAL A 112 33.28 -10.01 -2.90
CA VAL A 112 34.59 -9.84 -2.23
C VAL A 112 35.74 -9.98 -3.23
N ASN A 113 35.62 -10.86 -4.22
CA ASN A 113 36.63 -10.99 -5.27
C ASN A 113 36.72 -9.74 -6.15
N GLU A 114 35.59 -9.11 -6.52
CA GLU A 114 35.61 -7.82 -7.24
C GLU A 114 36.16 -6.68 -6.36
N MET A 115 35.84 -6.69 -5.06
CA MET A 115 36.41 -5.74 -4.10
C MET A 115 37.94 -5.86 -3.99
N LYS A 116 38.47 -7.09 -3.92
CA LYS A 116 39.92 -7.35 -3.85
C LYS A 116 40.71 -6.75 -5.03
N LYS A 117 40.07 -6.56 -6.19
CA LYS A 117 40.71 -5.91 -7.35
C LYS A 117 40.91 -4.40 -7.15
N LYS A 118 40.13 -3.77 -6.26
CA LYS A 118 40.15 -2.33 -5.99
C LYS A 118 40.77 -1.97 -4.64
N THR A 119 40.77 -2.90 -3.69
CA THR A 119 41.20 -2.67 -2.31
C THR A 119 42.02 -3.85 -1.79
N ALA A 120 43.16 -3.58 -1.17
CA ALA A 120 43.95 -4.63 -0.52
C ALA A 120 43.23 -5.17 0.72
N LEU A 121 42.90 -6.47 0.72
CA LEU A 121 42.35 -7.20 1.86
C LEU A 121 43.22 -8.42 2.18
N THR A 122 43.44 -8.68 3.47
CA THR A 122 44.03 -9.96 3.90
C THR A 122 43.04 -11.10 3.67
N GLU A 123 43.54 -12.32 3.51
CA GLU A 123 42.67 -13.49 3.31
C GLU A 123 41.68 -13.71 4.45
N LYS A 124 42.11 -13.48 5.70
CA LYS A 124 41.23 -13.55 6.87
C LYS A 124 40.11 -12.51 6.80
N ALA A 125 40.44 -11.24 6.52
CA ALA A 125 39.44 -10.18 6.42
C ALA A 125 38.44 -10.44 5.28
N ALA A 126 38.91 -11.01 4.16
CA ALA A 126 38.05 -11.41 3.06
C ALA A 126 37.07 -12.52 3.45
N ALA A 127 37.56 -13.57 4.11
CA ALA A 127 36.72 -14.67 4.59
C ALA A 127 35.66 -14.19 5.61
N ASP A 128 36.07 -13.34 6.57
CA ASP A 128 35.16 -12.74 7.55
C ASP A 128 34.09 -11.88 6.87
N LEU A 129 34.46 -11.11 5.84
CA LEU A 129 33.52 -10.31 5.06
C LEU A 129 32.54 -11.17 4.27
N VAL A 130 32.99 -12.27 3.64
CA VAL A 130 32.09 -13.22 2.94
C VAL A 130 31.02 -13.74 3.90
N GLN A 131 31.39 -14.13 5.12
CA GLN A 131 30.43 -14.60 6.13
C GLN A 131 29.44 -13.51 6.55
N LYS A 132 29.93 -12.28 6.74
CA LYS A 132 29.10 -11.12 7.08
C LYS A 132 28.08 -10.80 5.97
N LEU A 133 28.50 -10.84 4.70
CA LEU A 133 27.61 -10.60 3.57
C LEU A 133 26.64 -11.77 3.34
N ALA A 134 27.06 -13.02 3.56
CA ALA A 134 26.20 -14.18 3.40
C ALA A 134 25.01 -14.16 4.37
N THR A 135 25.23 -13.68 5.58
CA THR A 135 24.22 -13.59 6.65
C THR A 135 23.43 -12.28 6.69
N ASN A 136 23.74 -11.32 5.81
CA ASN A 136 23.03 -10.04 5.74
C ASN A 136 22.75 -9.64 4.28
N ALA A 137 21.51 -9.88 3.85
CA ALA A 137 21.10 -9.69 2.47
C ALA A 137 21.05 -8.22 2.02
N GLU A 138 20.79 -7.29 2.94
CA GLU A 138 20.81 -5.84 2.67
C GLU A 138 22.23 -5.33 2.48
N LEU A 139 23.16 -5.75 3.36
CA LEU A 139 24.56 -5.40 3.27
C LEU A 139 25.19 -6.01 2.01
N ARG A 140 24.86 -7.26 1.70
CA ARG A 140 25.27 -7.94 0.46
C ARG A 140 24.85 -7.16 -0.77
N HIS A 141 23.58 -6.76 -0.86
CA HIS A 141 23.10 -5.95 -1.98
C HIS A 141 23.80 -4.59 -2.06
N THR A 142 24.03 -3.93 -0.93
CA THR A 142 24.75 -2.64 -0.89
C THR A 142 26.16 -2.77 -1.45
N TYR A 143 26.92 -3.80 -1.02
CA TYR A 143 28.26 -4.04 -1.55
C TYR A 143 28.21 -4.45 -3.03
N ALA A 144 27.22 -5.25 -3.43
CA ALA A 144 27.02 -5.62 -4.82
C ALA A 144 26.90 -4.39 -5.72
N MET A 145 26.09 -3.40 -5.33
CA MET A 145 25.94 -2.15 -6.10
C MET A 145 27.23 -1.33 -6.11
N ASN A 146 27.89 -1.17 -4.96
CA ASN A 146 29.14 -0.40 -4.86
C ASN A 146 30.28 -0.97 -5.72
N PHE A 147 30.31 -2.28 -5.93
CA PHE A 147 31.34 -2.95 -6.73
C PHE A 147 30.86 -3.37 -8.12
N GLY A 148 29.63 -3.02 -8.52
CA GLY A 148 29.09 -3.31 -9.86
C GLY A 148 28.84 -4.80 -10.12
N VAL A 149 28.52 -5.56 -9.07
CA VAL A 149 28.29 -7.01 -9.16
C VAL A 149 26.80 -7.29 -9.22
N GLN A 150 26.34 -7.87 -10.33
CA GLN A 150 24.95 -8.24 -10.53
C GLN A 150 24.87 -9.68 -11.04
N ALA A 151 23.81 -10.40 -10.68
CA ALA A 151 23.53 -11.70 -11.28
C ALA A 151 22.87 -11.52 -12.65
N ALA A 152 23.13 -12.44 -13.58
CA ALA A 152 22.30 -12.59 -14.76
C ALA A 152 20.99 -13.28 -14.36
N VAL A 153 19.85 -12.67 -14.67
CA VAL A 153 18.52 -13.26 -14.44
C VAL A 153 17.84 -13.46 -15.79
N ALA A 154 17.50 -14.70 -16.11
CA ALA A 154 17.00 -15.04 -17.44
C ALA A 154 15.56 -14.53 -17.65
N PRO A 155 15.20 -14.11 -18.88
CA PRO A 155 13.80 -13.89 -19.24
C PRO A 155 12.96 -15.14 -18.95
N GLY A 156 11.80 -14.95 -18.33
CA GLY A 156 10.93 -16.03 -17.86
C GLY A 156 11.11 -16.39 -16.38
N THR A 157 12.16 -15.90 -15.71
CA THR A 157 12.27 -16.03 -14.25
C THR A 157 11.16 -15.27 -13.54
N VAL A 158 10.55 -15.89 -12.53
CA VAL A 158 9.55 -15.27 -11.64
C VAL A 158 10.08 -15.27 -10.22
N LEU A 159 10.07 -14.10 -9.59
CA LEU A 159 10.49 -13.86 -8.23
C LEU A 159 9.30 -13.41 -7.38
N TYR A 160 9.41 -13.56 -6.07
CA TYR A 160 8.29 -13.41 -5.14
C TYR A 160 8.68 -12.53 -3.95
N SER A 161 7.71 -11.76 -3.45
CA SER A 161 7.83 -11.05 -2.18
C SER A 161 6.49 -11.02 -1.47
N ASN A 162 6.51 -11.08 -0.14
CA ASN A 162 5.35 -10.89 0.72
C ASN A 162 5.46 -9.65 1.62
N ASP A 163 6.53 -8.85 1.47
CA ASP A 163 6.81 -7.72 2.36
C ASP A 163 5.70 -6.65 2.31
N ARG A 164 4.96 -6.58 1.20
CA ARG A 164 3.85 -5.65 0.97
C ARG A 164 2.59 -6.37 0.51
N GLY A 165 2.37 -7.55 1.08
CA GLY A 165 1.42 -8.53 0.57
C GLY A 165 2.01 -9.35 -0.58
N PRO A 166 1.31 -10.41 -1.02
CA PRO A 166 1.81 -11.28 -2.08
C PRO A 166 2.00 -10.53 -3.40
N GLN A 167 3.23 -10.57 -3.90
CA GLN A 167 3.63 -9.92 -5.15
C GLN A 167 4.55 -10.84 -5.95
N GLU A 168 4.45 -10.72 -7.27
CA GLU A 168 5.32 -11.43 -8.21
C GLU A 168 6.08 -10.43 -9.07
N LEU A 169 7.33 -10.73 -9.40
CA LEU A 169 8.12 -9.98 -10.35
C LEU A 169 8.62 -10.93 -11.45
N SER A 170 8.15 -10.72 -12.67
CA SER A 170 8.54 -11.49 -13.86
C SER A 170 9.63 -10.76 -14.64
N VAL A 171 10.70 -11.45 -14.99
CA VAL A 171 11.72 -10.98 -15.92
C VAL A 171 11.25 -11.26 -17.35
N THR A 172 11.29 -10.25 -18.21
CA THR A 172 10.85 -10.31 -19.60
C THR A 172 12.03 -10.00 -20.54
N LYS A 173 11.83 -10.08 -21.85
CA LYS A 173 12.86 -9.67 -22.83
C LYS A 173 13.06 -8.15 -22.87
N GLU A 174 12.06 -7.38 -22.46
CA GLU A 174 12.03 -5.91 -22.55
C GLU A 174 12.26 -5.22 -21.20
N GLY A 175 12.53 -6.00 -20.15
CA GLY A 175 12.70 -5.51 -18.77
C GLY A 175 11.91 -6.36 -17.79
N TYR A 176 11.15 -5.74 -16.88
CA TYR A 176 10.54 -6.42 -15.75
C TYR A 176 9.06 -6.04 -15.57
N ARG A 177 8.27 -6.97 -15.05
CA ARG A 177 6.87 -6.72 -14.68
C ARG A 177 6.62 -7.15 -13.25
N ARG A 178 6.32 -6.21 -12.37
CA ARG A 178 5.83 -6.45 -11.01
C ARG A 178 4.31 -6.52 -11.02
N SER A 179 3.73 -7.54 -10.40
CA SER A 179 2.29 -7.73 -10.23
C SER A 179 1.94 -7.71 -8.74
N HIS A 180 0.96 -6.88 -8.38
CA HIS A 180 0.45 -6.73 -7.03
C HIS A 180 -0.81 -7.55 -6.82
N SER A 181 -1.10 -7.91 -5.58
CA SER A 181 -2.28 -8.69 -5.20
C SER A 181 -3.62 -7.99 -5.50
N ASP A 182 -3.63 -6.67 -5.60
CA ASP A 182 -4.80 -5.87 -5.96
C ASP A 182 -5.04 -5.76 -7.48
N GLY A 183 -4.15 -6.35 -8.28
CA GLY A 183 -4.16 -6.31 -9.74
C GLY A 183 -3.44 -5.11 -10.35
N LYS A 184 -2.79 -4.25 -9.56
CA LYS A 184 -1.83 -3.26 -10.06
C LYS A 184 -0.62 -3.96 -10.68
N GLN A 185 -0.08 -3.38 -11.73
CA GLN A 185 1.15 -3.82 -12.40
C GLN A 185 2.09 -2.65 -12.64
N ASP A 186 3.37 -2.84 -12.33
CA ASP A 186 4.44 -1.90 -12.65
C ASP A 186 5.36 -2.54 -13.69
N PHE A 187 5.78 -1.77 -14.68
CA PHE A 187 6.64 -2.22 -15.77
C PHE A 187 7.92 -1.39 -15.77
N PHE A 188 9.05 -2.08 -15.86
CA PHE A 188 10.38 -1.48 -15.84
C PHE A 188 11.14 -1.86 -17.11
N ASN A 189 12.00 -0.98 -17.62
CA ASN A 189 12.93 -1.31 -18.70
C ASN A 189 14.11 -2.16 -18.18
N ASN A 190 15.04 -2.51 -19.07
CA ASN A 190 16.21 -3.32 -18.73
C ASN A 190 17.17 -2.62 -17.76
N GLU A 191 17.17 -1.28 -17.76
CA GLU A 191 17.92 -0.42 -16.85
C GLU A 191 17.25 -0.29 -15.47
N GLY A 192 16.06 -0.87 -15.28
CA GLY A 192 15.32 -0.86 -14.03
C GLY A 192 14.51 0.42 -13.77
N GLN A 193 14.32 1.27 -14.78
CA GLN A 193 13.49 2.47 -14.71
C GLN A 193 12.02 2.13 -14.95
N LEU A 194 11.12 2.73 -14.18
CA LEU A 194 9.68 2.57 -14.32
C LEU A 194 9.17 3.21 -15.62
N VAL A 195 8.59 2.42 -16.53
CA VAL A 195 8.10 2.91 -17.83
C VAL A 195 6.57 2.91 -17.95
N LYS A 196 5.88 2.12 -17.13
CA LYS A 196 4.42 2.07 -17.10
C LYS A 196 3.90 1.56 -15.76
N MET A 197 2.75 2.08 -15.32
CA MET A 197 1.94 1.48 -14.25
C MET A 197 0.52 1.28 -14.75
N ALA A 198 -0.09 0.14 -14.47
CA ALA A 198 -1.46 -0.19 -14.87
C ALA A 198 -2.26 -0.72 -13.68
N ASP A 199 -3.55 -0.42 -13.64
CA ASP A 199 -4.48 -1.03 -12.68
C ASP A 199 -5.32 -2.15 -13.33
N LYS A 200 -6.04 -2.91 -12.50
CA LYS A 200 -6.91 -4.00 -12.94
C LYS A 200 -8.05 -3.58 -13.88
N SER A 201 -8.37 -2.29 -13.96
CA SER A 201 -9.41 -1.78 -14.85
C SER A 201 -8.89 -1.48 -16.26
N GLY A 202 -7.58 -1.57 -16.47
CA GLY A 202 -6.91 -1.20 -17.72
C GLY A 202 -6.52 0.28 -17.79
N TYR A 203 -6.81 1.09 -16.76
CA TYR A 203 -6.25 2.43 -16.64
C TYR A 203 -4.74 2.31 -16.43
N PHE A 204 -3.95 3.06 -17.18
CA PHE A 204 -2.50 3.08 -17.04
C PHE A 204 -1.93 4.47 -17.14
N ILE A 205 -0.72 4.63 -16.59
CA ILE A 205 0.17 5.77 -16.80
C ILE A 205 1.48 5.28 -17.41
N SER A 206 2.08 6.11 -18.25
CA SER A 206 3.32 5.83 -18.98
C SER A 206 4.31 6.97 -18.80
N PHE A 207 5.58 6.62 -18.72
CA PHE A 207 6.68 7.53 -18.41
C PHE A 207 7.56 7.70 -19.66
N ALA A 208 7.75 8.94 -20.09
CA ALA A 208 8.63 9.26 -21.21
C ALA A 208 9.89 9.92 -20.68
N TYR A 209 11.05 9.34 -21.00
CA TYR A 209 12.35 9.85 -20.58
C TYR A 209 13.09 10.51 -21.75
N LYS A 210 13.78 11.61 -21.48
CA LYS A 210 14.64 12.33 -22.44
C LYS A 210 15.93 12.71 -21.76
N ASN A 211 17.07 12.33 -22.35
CA ASN A 211 18.42 12.56 -21.81
C ASN A 211 18.57 12.07 -20.36
N GLY A 212 17.95 10.93 -20.01
CA GLY A 212 18.01 10.34 -18.67
C GLY A 212 17.00 10.91 -17.65
N ASN A 213 16.38 12.06 -17.92
CA ASN A 213 15.37 12.66 -17.04
C ASN A 213 13.95 12.34 -17.52
N LEU A 214 13.00 12.33 -16.58
CA LEU A 214 11.58 12.21 -16.92
C LEU A 214 11.11 13.49 -17.62
N ASP A 215 10.62 13.36 -18.85
CA ASP A 215 10.14 14.47 -19.67
C ASP A 215 8.63 14.69 -19.46
N SER A 216 7.86 13.60 -19.47
CA SER A 216 6.43 13.65 -19.25
C SER A 216 5.85 12.33 -18.73
N ILE A 217 4.70 12.44 -18.08
CA ILE A 217 3.84 11.31 -17.70
C ILE A 217 2.53 11.46 -18.45
N LYS A 218 2.08 10.37 -19.07
CA LYS A 218 0.81 10.33 -19.81
C LYS A 218 -0.07 9.19 -19.34
N ASP A 219 -1.33 9.48 -19.07
CA ASP A 219 -2.31 8.44 -18.75
C ASP A 219 -3.02 7.88 -19.99
N SER A 220 -3.74 6.78 -19.80
CA SER A 220 -4.56 6.10 -20.81
C SER A 220 -5.71 6.95 -21.37
N GLN A 221 -6.03 8.08 -20.74
CA GLN A 221 -7.03 9.06 -21.18
C GLN A 221 -6.37 10.28 -21.85
N ALA A 222 -5.07 10.20 -22.15
CA ALA A 222 -4.25 11.23 -22.77
C ALA A 222 -4.02 12.50 -21.93
N LYS A 223 -4.34 12.48 -20.62
CA LYS A 223 -3.91 13.52 -19.67
C LYS A 223 -2.41 13.43 -19.47
N GLN A 224 -1.76 14.58 -19.33
CA GLN A 224 -0.31 14.68 -19.28
C GLN A 224 0.18 15.59 -18.14
N ILE A 225 1.31 15.21 -17.56
CA ILE A 225 2.10 16.04 -16.65
C ILE A 225 3.47 16.21 -17.28
N PHE A 226 3.97 17.44 -17.28
CA PHE A 226 5.26 17.84 -17.81
C PHE A 226 6.17 18.36 -16.69
N PHE A 227 7.47 18.25 -16.94
CA PHE A 227 8.50 18.61 -15.99
C PHE A 227 9.51 19.57 -16.62
N SER A 228 10.06 20.45 -15.79
CA SER A 228 11.32 21.13 -16.09
C SER A 228 12.27 20.91 -14.92
N TRP A 229 13.55 20.85 -15.23
CA TRP A 229 14.59 20.42 -14.30
C TRP A 229 15.66 21.50 -14.17
N TYR A 230 16.25 21.60 -12.99
CA TYR A 230 17.54 22.26 -12.82
C TYR A 230 18.66 21.37 -13.41
N PRO A 231 19.85 21.92 -13.71
CA PRO A 231 20.96 21.15 -14.29
C PRO A 231 21.46 19.99 -13.42
N ASP A 232 21.23 20.05 -12.12
CA ASP A 232 21.56 19.02 -11.12
C ASP A 232 20.52 17.89 -11.02
N GLY A 233 19.45 17.95 -11.82
CA GLY A 233 18.41 16.92 -11.87
C GLY A 233 17.28 17.08 -10.86
N MET A 234 17.26 18.15 -10.06
CA MET A 234 16.12 18.47 -9.20
C MET A 234 14.99 19.14 -9.99
N VAL A 235 13.75 18.88 -9.61
CA VAL A 235 12.58 19.40 -10.32
C VAL A 235 12.43 20.90 -10.09
N LYS A 236 12.24 21.65 -11.16
CA LYS A 236 12.07 23.10 -11.13
C LYS A 236 10.61 23.50 -11.13
N GLU A 237 9.84 22.95 -12.07
CA GLU A 237 8.41 23.19 -12.24
C GLU A 237 7.74 21.91 -12.73
N ILE A 238 6.51 21.68 -12.28
CA ILE A 238 5.61 20.63 -12.77
C ILE A 238 4.31 21.30 -13.21
N TRP A 239 3.77 20.88 -14.34
CA TRP A 239 2.50 21.41 -14.84
C TRP A 239 1.72 20.40 -15.67
N SER A 240 0.45 20.71 -15.88
CA SER A 240 -0.44 20.05 -16.85
C SER A 240 -0.95 21.14 -17.80
N ALA A 241 -1.91 20.83 -18.68
CA ALA A 241 -2.55 21.83 -19.54
C ALA A 241 -3.03 23.05 -18.74
N GLY A 242 -2.61 24.25 -19.14
CA GLY A 242 -2.89 25.54 -18.48
C GLY A 242 -1.62 26.32 -18.11
N ASP A 243 -1.79 27.48 -17.49
CA ASP A 243 -0.68 28.41 -17.19
C ASP A 243 -0.09 28.24 -15.77
N LYS A 244 -0.80 27.53 -14.88
CA LYS A 244 -0.33 27.30 -13.51
C LYS A 244 0.76 26.24 -13.51
N LYS A 245 1.78 26.49 -12.69
CA LYS A 245 2.88 25.55 -12.44
C LYS A 245 3.18 25.49 -10.96
N THR A 246 3.65 24.33 -10.52
CA THR A 246 4.30 24.22 -9.23
C THR A 246 5.64 24.95 -9.25
N LEU A 247 6.16 25.32 -8.09
CA LEU A 247 7.47 25.97 -7.96
C LEU A 247 8.26 25.36 -6.81
N TYR A 248 9.53 25.04 -7.05
CA TYR A 248 10.44 24.52 -6.04
C TYR A 248 11.74 25.34 -5.99
N LYS A 249 12.24 25.56 -4.77
CA LYS A 249 13.55 26.19 -4.55
C LYS A 249 14.36 25.39 -3.55
N TYR A 250 15.66 25.35 -3.79
CA TYR A 250 16.59 24.51 -3.06
C TYR A 250 17.72 25.34 -2.48
N GLN A 251 18.27 24.87 -1.37
CA GLN A 251 19.58 25.26 -0.88
C GLN A 251 20.44 24.00 -0.87
N ASP A 252 21.47 23.96 -1.72
CA ASP A 252 22.18 22.71 -2.05
C ASP A 252 21.16 21.63 -2.49
N SER A 253 21.12 20.48 -1.82
CA SER A 253 20.13 19.42 -2.09
C SER A 253 18.84 19.55 -1.28
N ASP A 254 18.73 20.52 -0.38
CA ASP A 254 17.58 20.63 0.52
C ASP A 254 16.47 21.47 -0.11
N LEU A 255 15.26 20.90 -0.20
CA LEU A 255 14.08 21.62 -0.68
C LEU A 255 13.61 22.59 0.40
N VAL A 256 13.92 23.88 0.25
CA VAL A 256 13.60 24.92 1.25
C VAL A 256 12.26 25.62 1.00
N TYR A 257 11.73 25.54 -0.22
CA TYR A 257 10.45 26.15 -0.58
C TYR A 257 9.72 25.31 -1.63
N SER A 258 8.41 25.20 -1.46
CA SER A 258 7.53 24.63 -2.50
C SER A 258 6.21 25.38 -2.59
N LYS A 259 5.67 25.43 -3.80
CA LYS A 259 4.31 25.88 -4.08
C LYS A 259 3.61 24.87 -5.00
N ASP A 260 2.45 24.36 -4.59
CA ASP A 260 1.67 23.40 -5.38
C ASP A 260 0.81 24.09 -6.46
N ILE A 261 0.12 23.30 -7.28
CA ILE A 261 -0.77 23.81 -8.35
C ILE A 261 -2.00 24.58 -7.81
N GLY A 262 -2.35 24.32 -6.55
CA GLY A 262 -3.40 24.99 -5.78
C GLY A 262 -2.95 26.31 -5.17
N GLU A 263 -1.70 26.72 -5.36
CA GLU A 263 -1.04 27.87 -4.75
C GLU A 263 -0.80 27.73 -3.23
N ASN A 264 -0.88 26.52 -2.66
CA ASN A 264 -0.45 26.31 -1.28
C ASN A 264 1.07 26.39 -1.21
N VAL A 265 1.56 27.14 -0.21
CA VAL A 265 2.99 27.40 0.00
C VAL A 265 3.48 26.71 1.26
N TYR A 266 4.65 26.08 1.15
CA TYR A 266 5.36 25.46 2.26
C TYR A 266 6.83 25.89 2.25
N GLU A 267 7.33 26.24 3.43
CA GLU A 267 8.75 26.50 3.66
C GLU A 267 9.32 25.44 4.60
N PHE A 268 10.50 24.92 4.27
CA PHE A 268 11.11 23.81 4.97
C PHE A 268 12.44 24.23 5.59
N GLY A 269 12.63 23.92 6.86
CA GLY A 269 13.89 24.12 7.56
C GLY A 269 14.58 22.78 7.84
N TYR A 270 15.91 22.76 7.77
CA TYR A 270 16.73 21.57 7.95
C TYR A 270 17.75 21.77 9.07
N ASP A 271 18.17 20.69 9.73
CA ASP A 271 19.33 20.71 10.62
C ASP A 271 20.64 20.57 9.81
N LYS A 272 21.79 20.58 10.50
CA LYS A 272 23.11 20.48 9.85
C LYS A 272 23.38 19.12 9.19
N SER A 273 22.55 18.12 9.47
CA SER A 273 22.65 16.77 8.92
C SER A 273 21.62 16.55 7.80
N HIS A 274 21.04 17.63 7.26
CA HIS A 274 20.00 17.60 6.22
C HIS A 274 18.67 16.95 6.67
N ASN A 275 18.42 16.80 7.98
CA ASN A 275 17.12 16.33 8.45
C ASN A 275 16.12 17.50 8.46
N LEU A 276 14.94 17.29 7.89
CA LEU A 276 13.82 18.23 7.94
C LEU A 276 13.43 18.52 9.40
N SER A 277 13.82 19.68 9.92
CA SER A 277 13.58 20.11 11.29
C SER A 277 12.27 20.89 11.43
N SER A 278 11.76 21.48 10.34
CA SER A 278 10.47 22.16 10.39
C SER A 278 9.78 22.42 9.05
N ILE A 279 8.47 22.64 9.12
CA ILE A 279 7.61 23.02 8.00
C ILE A 279 6.73 24.20 8.43
N SER A 280 6.83 25.32 7.72
CA SER A 280 6.00 26.51 7.92
C SER A 280 4.93 26.60 6.85
N TYR A 281 3.73 27.00 7.24
CA TYR A 281 2.54 27.07 6.38
C TYR A 281 2.11 28.52 6.17
N ALA A 282 1.30 28.78 5.13
CA ALA A 282 0.81 30.12 4.78
C ALA A 282 0.02 30.82 5.90
N ASP A 283 -0.63 30.05 6.79
CA ASP A 283 -1.35 30.57 7.97
C ASP A 283 -0.43 30.87 9.17
N LYS A 284 0.90 30.82 8.96
CA LYS A 284 1.96 31.02 9.97
C LYS A 284 2.04 29.94 11.04
N THR A 285 1.24 28.88 10.95
CA THR A 285 1.43 27.69 11.79
C THR A 285 2.68 26.94 11.36
N LYS A 286 3.19 26.08 12.25
CA LYS A 286 4.45 25.36 12.04
C LYS A 286 4.36 23.93 12.57
N LEU A 287 4.97 22.99 11.85
CA LEU A 287 5.31 21.66 12.35
C LEU A 287 6.81 21.63 12.64
N SER A 288 7.22 21.07 13.77
CA SER A 288 8.65 20.96 14.15
C SER A 288 9.01 19.53 14.50
N ILE A 289 10.20 19.08 14.07
CA ILE A 289 10.71 17.73 14.32
C ILE A 289 12.07 17.82 15.01
N GLY A 290 12.24 17.08 16.09
CA GLY A 290 13.51 16.90 16.79
C GLY A 290 14.13 15.55 16.45
N TYR A 291 15.46 15.49 16.37
CA TYR A 291 16.22 14.28 16.05
C TYR A 291 17.33 14.02 17.06
N ASP A 292 17.60 12.74 17.31
CA ASP A 292 18.84 12.30 17.93
C ASP A 292 19.98 12.41 16.90
N GLN A 293 21.05 13.11 17.26
CA GLN A 293 22.13 13.47 16.31
C GLN A 293 23.03 12.29 15.93
N LYS A 294 22.96 11.15 16.63
CA LYS A 294 23.78 9.96 16.31
C LYS A 294 23.04 8.99 15.42
N THR A 295 21.76 8.78 15.69
CA THR A 295 20.92 7.77 15.03
C THR A 295 20.05 8.37 13.92
N PHE A 296 19.85 9.69 13.96
CA PHE A 296 18.87 10.44 13.17
C PHE A 296 17.43 9.95 13.41
N PHE A 297 17.19 9.32 14.56
CA PHE A 297 15.84 8.92 14.96
C PHE A 297 15.10 10.12 15.52
N VAL A 298 13.81 10.22 15.19
CA VAL A 298 12.95 11.30 15.63
C VAL A 298 12.73 11.23 17.13
N THR A 299 13.06 12.28 17.87
CA THR A 299 12.87 12.34 19.33
C THR A 299 11.60 13.08 19.73
N SER A 300 11.13 14.01 18.89
CA SER A 300 9.84 14.67 19.09
C SER A 300 9.25 15.20 17.80
N VAL A 301 7.93 15.30 17.77
CA VAL A 301 7.18 16.01 16.73
C VAL A 301 6.19 16.93 17.43
N THR A 302 6.28 18.23 17.16
CA THR A 302 5.24 19.21 17.52
C THR A 302 4.40 19.48 16.29
N ASP A 303 3.12 19.14 16.35
CA ASP A 303 2.20 19.39 15.24
C ASP A 303 1.79 20.87 15.13
N ARG A 304 0.98 21.21 14.13
CA ARG A 304 0.52 22.59 13.87
C ARG A 304 -0.38 23.15 14.97
N ASN A 305 -1.00 22.28 15.77
CA ASN A 305 -1.86 22.66 16.90
C ASN A 305 -1.06 22.83 18.20
N GLY A 306 0.25 22.54 18.17
CA GLY A 306 1.13 22.59 19.33
C GLY A 306 1.17 21.30 20.15
N GLU A 307 0.51 20.22 19.72
CA GLU A 307 0.61 18.93 20.40
C GLU A 307 2.01 18.35 20.19
N ASN A 308 2.72 18.08 21.29
CA ASN A 308 4.06 17.52 21.25
C ASN A 308 4.03 16.01 21.56
N THR A 309 4.35 15.20 20.57
CA THR A 309 4.62 13.76 20.73
C THR A 309 6.12 13.55 20.95
N LYS A 310 6.49 12.76 21.96
CA LYS A 310 7.88 12.40 22.26
C LYS A 310 8.13 10.91 22.03
N TYR A 311 9.35 10.59 21.60
CA TYR A 311 9.77 9.23 21.29
C TYR A 311 11.06 8.92 22.04
N GLN A 312 11.10 7.78 22.72
CA GLN A 312 12.27 7.28 23.43
C GLN A 312 12.57 5.87 22.95
N TYR A 313 13.79 5.65 22.49
CA TYR A 313 14.24 4.37 21.94
C TYR A 313 15.13 3.64 22.96
N GLY A 314 14.99 2.33 23.02
CA GLY A 314 15.86 1.46 23.81
C GLY A 314 16.04 0.11 23.12
N SER A 315 17.05 -0.64 23.55
CA SER A 315 17.36 -1.94 22.97
C SER A 315 17.90 -2.91 24.02
N ASP A 316 17.76 -4.21 23.76
CA ASP A 316 18.38 -5.25 24.58
C ASP A 316 19.91 -5.13 24.44
N PRO A 317 20.68 -5.01 25.54
CA PRO A 317 22.13 -4.83 25.46
C PRO A 317 22.90 -6.00 24.81
N LYS A 318 22.33 -7.22 24.84
CA LYS A 318 22.93 -8.41 24.24
C LYS A 318 22.55 -8.55 22.77
N ARG A 319 21.41 -7.98 22.36
CA ARG A 319 20.86 -8.09 21.00
C ARG A 319 20.32 -6.74 20.49
N PRO A 320 21.13 -5.66 20.46
CA PRO A 320 20.63 -4.32 20.20
C PRO A 320 20.01 -4.15 18.80
N ASP A 321 20.52 -4.89 17.81
CA ASP A 321 20.02 -4.85 16.42
C ASP A 321 18.77 -5.71 16.20
N ASP A 322 18.54 -6.69 17.07
CA ASP A 322 17.49 -7.71 16.91
C ASP A 322 16.38 -7.61 17.94
N HIS A 323 16.54 -6.83 19.01
CA HIS A 323 15.55 -6.67 20.06
C HIS A 323 15.58 -5.24 20.61
N TYR A 324 14.55 -4.47 20.27
CA TYR A 324 14.47 -3.06 20.62
C TYR A 324 13.04 -2.60 20.81
N TRP A 325 12.86 -1.42 21.41
CA TRP A 325 11.57 -0.85 21.70
C TRP A 325 11.56 0.67 21.59
N THR A 326 10.34 1.19 21.43
CA THR A 326 10.03 2.61 21.41
C THR A 326 8.92 2.90 22.42
N VAL A 327 9.13 3.90 23.26
CA VAL A 327 8.10 4.49 24.12
C VAL A 327 7.64 5.79 23.49
N VAL A 328 6.34 5.89 23.24
CA VAL A 328 5.68 7.07 22.66
C VAL A 328 4.89 7.76 23.76
N THR A 329 5.20 9.02 24.03
CA THR A 329 4.51 9.83 25.04
C THR A 329 3.77 10.98 24.38
N LYS A 330 2.48 11.13 24.69
CA LYS A 330 1.60 12.20 24.18
C LYS A 330 0.80 12.84 25.32
N PRO A 331 0.32 14.09 25.17
CA PRO A 331 -0.68 14.65 26.08
C PRO A 331 -1.96 13.81 26.05
N GLY A 332 -2.46 13.40 27.22
CA GLY A 332 -3.76 12.77 27.38
C GLY A 332 -4.88 13.81 27.37
N PHE A 333 -6.13 13.35 27.29
CA PHE A 333 -7.32 14.22 27.28
C PHE A 333 -7.44 15.10 28.54
N ASP A 334 -6.90 14.63 29.68
CA ASP A 334 -6.85 15.37 30.94
C ASP A 334 -5.58 16.24 31.09
N GLY A 335 -4.78 16.37 30.02
CA GLY A 335 -3.50 17.06 30.00
C GLY A 335 -2.35 16.26 30.60
N LYS A 336 -2.59 15.07 31.18
CA LYS A 336 -1.51 14.22 31.72
C LYS A 336 -0.88 13.40 30.61
N PRO A 337 0.45 13.18 30.63
CA PRO A 337 1.10 12.40 29.60
C PRO A 337 0.65 10.93 29.65
N VAL A 338 0.31 10.39 28.48
CA VAL A 338 0.05 8.96 28.25
C VAL A 338 1.23 8.37 27.50
N ALA A 339 1.77 7.26 28.00
CA ALA A 339 2.88 6.55 27.39
C ALA A 339 2.45 5.17 26.88
N ASN A 340 2.80 4.86 25.63
CA ASN A 340 2.58 3.57 25.00
C ASN A 340 3.92 2.96 24.59
N ARG A 341 4.11 1.66 24.76
CA ARG A 341 5.36 0.96 24.43
C ARG A 341 5.17 -0.01 23.26
N TYR A 342 6.13 -0.04 22.37
CA TYR A 342 6.17 -0.89 21.18
C TYR A 342 7.53 -1.58 21.13
N GLU A 343 7.55 -2.90 21.20
CA GLU A 343 8.76 -3.72 21.25
C GLU A 343 8.78 -4.68 20.07
N TYR A 344 9.97 -4.84 19.48
CA TYR A 344 10.22 -5.56 18.25
C TYR A 344 11.33 -6.58 18.47
N GLU A 345 11.09 -7.82 18.04
CA GLU A 345 12.15 -8.83 17.91
C GLU A 345 12.29 -9.24 16.45
N ILE A 346 13.52 -9.24 15.95
CA ILE A 346 13.90 -9.54 14.56
C ILE A 346 14.65 -10.87 14.52
N LYS A 347 14.40 -11.65 13.47
CA LYS A 347 15.14 -12.87 13.15
C LYS A 347 15.66 -12.81 11.71
N ALA A 348 16.75 -13.53 11.44
CA ALA A 348 17.27 -13.75 10.10
C ALA A 348 16.71 -15.05 9.51
N LYS A 349 16.46 -15.05 8.20
CA LYS A 349 16.18 -16.24 7.40
C LYS A 349 17.49 -16.86 6.92
N THR A 350 17.41 -18.04 6.31
CA THR A 350 18.59 -18.76 5.78
C THR A 350 19.33 -17.98 4.70
N ASP A 351 18.62 -17.17 3.89
CA ASP A 351 19.21 -16.30 2.84
C ASP A 351 19.85 -15.00 3.37
N GLY A 352 19.84 -14.80 4.69
CA GLY A 352 20.32 -13.60 5.36
C GLY A 352 19.36 -12.41 5.32
N SER A 353 18.15 -12.55 4.77
CA SER A 353 17.08 -11.55 4.90
C SER A 353 16.54 -11.54 6.32
N ARG A 354 16.01 -10.39 6.77
CA ARG A 354 15.54 -10.20 8.15
C ARG A 354 14.03 -10.03 8.14
N TYR A 355 13.34 -10.56 9.15
CA TYR A 355 11.90 -10.38 9.32
C TYR A 355 11.56 -10.06 10.77
N THR A 356 10.48 -9.31 10.98
CA THR A 356 9.94 -9.06 12.32
C THR A 356 9.31 -10.35 12.82
N TYR A 357 9.90 -10.98 13.83
CA TYR A 357 9.39 -12.22 14.43
C TYR A 357 8.31 -11.93 15.48
N ARG A 358 8.46 -10.84 16.25
CA ARG A 358 7.51 -10.48 17.30
C ARG A 358 7.30 -8.98 17.39
N ILE A 359 6.06 -8.59 17.64
CA ILE A 359 5.69 -7.24 18.07
C ILE A 359 4.91 -7.35 19.37
N LEU A 360 5.44 -6.76 20.44
CA LEU A 360 4.76 -6.61 21.72
C LEU A 360 4.38 -5.14 21.92
N THR A 361 3.08 -4.84 21.97
CA THR A 361 2.59 -3.49 22.25
C THR A 361 1.92 -3.43 23.61
N GLU A 362 2.16 -2.37 24.35
CA GLU A 362 1.42 -2.00 25.55
C GLU A 362 0.80 -0.62 25.33
N ILE A 363 -0.52 -0.62 25.06
CA ILE A 363 -1.28 0.60 24.73
C ILE A 363 -2.34 0.79 25.78
N ASN A 364 -2.29 1.91 26.50
CA ASN A 364 -3.20 2.21 27.62
C ASN A 364 -3.30 1.05 28.63
N GLY A 365 -2.15 0.41 28.93
CA GLY A 365 -2.05 -0.75 29.83
C GLY A 365 -2.50 -2.11 29.23
N ILE A 366 -2.99 -2.14 27.99
CA ILE A 366 -3.38 -3.38 27.32
C ILE A 366 -2.20 -3.93 26.51
N LYS A 367 -1.77 -5.14 26.86
CA LYS A 367 -0.72 -5.87 26.14
C LYS A 367 -1.28 -6.68 24.97
N THR A 368 -0.65 -6.54 23.81
CA THR A 368 -0.90 -7.35 22.62
C THR A 368 0.44 -7.88 22.11
N ASP A 369 0.58 -9.20 22.04
CA ASP A 369 1.77 -9.91 21.58
C ASP A 369 1.46 -10.61 20.25
N THR A 370 2.11 -10.17 19.18
CA THR A 370 1.95 -10.72 17.84
C THR A 370 3.22 -11.41 17.41
N ILE A 371 3.10 -12.70 17.05
CA ILE A 371 4.18 -13.53 16.52
C ILE A 371 3.96 -13.76 15.03
N TYR A 372 5.02 -13.65 14.25
CA TYR A 372 5.04 -13.81 12.82
C TYR A 372 5.86 -15.02 12.39
N GLY A 373 5.44 -15.66 11.30
CA GLY A 373 6.26 -16.61 10.55
C GLY A 373 7.39 -15.92 9.79
N ASP A 374 8.32 -16.70 9.26
CA ASP A 374 9.41 -16.24 8.39
C ASP A 374 8.93 -15.64 7.05
N ASN A 375 7.67 -15.89 6.69
CA ASN A 375 6.95 -15.25 5.59
C ASN A 375 6.36 -13.87 5.95
N SER A 376 6.66 -13.34 7.14
CA SER A 376 6.14 -12.07 7.67
C SER A 376 4.62 -12.01 7.85
N LEU A 377 3.93 -13.16 7.88
CA LEU A 377 2.51 -13.25 8.19
C LEU A 377 2.30 -13.58 9.67
N PRO A 378 1.31 -12.98 10.35
CA PRO A 378 1.05 -13.25 11.77
C PRO A 378 0.55 -14.68 11.93
N ILE A 379 1.22 -15.48 12.77
CA ILE A 379 0.84 -16.86 13.10
C ILE A 379 0.13 -16.96 14.45
N LYS A 380 0.32 -15.96 15.33
CA LYS A 380 -0.31 -15.88 16.64
C LYS A 380 -0.46 -14.44 17.10
N ILE A 381 -1.64 -14.09 17.62
CA ILE A 381 -1.91 -12.82 18.30
C ILE A 381 -2.48 -13.14 19.68
N ALA A 382 -1.84 -12.68 20.74
CA ALA A 382 -2.31 -12.78 22.12
C ALA A 382 -2.64 -11.39 22.68
N ARG A 383 -3.87 -11.17 23.13
CA ARG A 383 -4.32 -9.93 23.78
C ARG A 383 -4.95 -10.27 25.13
N GLY A 384 -4.21 -10.01 26.21
CA GLY A 384 -4.55 -10.56 27.53
C GLY A 384 -4.60 -12.09 27.49
N ASN A 385 -5.70 -12.70 27.94
CA ASN A 385 -5.89 -14.16 27.94
C ASN A 385 -6.47 -14.71 26.63
N HIS A 386 -6.72 -13.84 25.64
CA HIS A 386 -7.28 -14.23 24.35
C HIS A 386 -6.17 -14.46 23.34
N VAL A 387 -6.10 -15.65 22.76
CA VAL A 387 -5.10 -16.01 21.76
C VAL A 387 -5.80 -16.42 20.47
N THR A 388 -5.38 -15.86 19.35
CA THR A 388 -5.81 -16.24 18.01
C THR A 388 -4.61 -16.75 17.21
N ASN A 389 -4.73 -17.90 16.56
CA ASN A 389 -3.71 -18.51 15.73
C ASN A 389 -4.14 -18.49 14.26
N PHE A 390 -3.17 -18.48 13.36
CA PHE A 390 -3.37 -18.39 11.92
C PHE A 390 -2.45 -19.37 11.19
N GLU A 391 -2.96 -19.99 10.13
CA GLU A 391 -2.21 -20.84 9.21
C GLU A 391 -2.43 -20.37 7.77
N TYR A 392 -1.41 -20.50 6.93
CA TYR A 392 -1.41 -20.03 5.55
C TYR A 392 -0.91 -21.12 4.61
N ASN A 393 -1.35 -21.10 3.35
CA ASN A 393 -0.77 -21.93 2.30
C ASN A 393 0.55 -21.34 1.76
N ALA A 394 1.19 -22.03 0.82
CA ALA A 394 2.45 -21.62 0.20
C ALA A 394 2.37 -20.27 -0.55
N GLN A 395 1.18 -19.84 -0.94
CA GLN A 395 0.91 -18.55 -1.59
C GLN A 395 0.64 -17.42 -0.58
N GLY A 396 0.70 -17.69 0.72
CA GLY A 396 0.43 -16.72 1.78
C GLY A 396 -1.07 -16.43 2.00
N LEU A 397 -1.97 -17.26 1.43
CA LEU A 397 -3.40 -17.14 1.66
C LEU A 397 -3.80 -17.84 2.97
N LEU A 398 -4.63 -17.19 3.78
CA LEU A 398 -5.10 -17.73 5.06
C LEU A 398 -5.92 -19.00 4.82
N THR A 399 -5.52 -20.12 5.41
CA THR A 399 -6.25 -21.40 5.34
C THR A 399 -6.99 -21.72 6.63
N LYS A 400 -6.52 -21.20 7.77
CA LYS A 400 -7.15 -21.44 9.07
C LYS A 400 -6.91 -20.29 10.04
N LYS A 401 -7.95 -19.97 10.81
CA LYS A 401 -7.95 -19.05 11.95
C LYS A 401 -8.65 -19.75 13.10
N SER A 402 -8.08 -19.72 14.29
CA SER A 402 -8.72 -20.28 15.49
C SER A 402 -8.41 -19.43 16.72
N SER A 403 -9.30 -19.46 17.72
CA SER A 403 -9.15 -18.64 18.91
C SER A 403 -9.46 -19.39 20.20
N THR A 404 -8.84 -18.97 21.32
CA THR A 404 -9.14 -19.52 22.65
C THR A 404 -10.56 -19.23 23.15
N LYS A 405 -11.32 -18.37 22.46
CA LYS A 405 -12.77 -18.20 22.70
C LYS A 405 -13.63 -19.28 22.04
N GLY A 406 -13.05 -20.15 21.21
CA GLY A 406 -13.76 -21.19 20.45
C GLY A 406 -14.13 -20.78 19.03
N ASP A 407 -13.92 -19.52 18.65
CA ASP A 407 -14.12 -19.06 17.27
C ASP A 407 -13.09 -19.68 16.33
N PHE A 408 -13.52 -20.18 15.16
CA PHE A 408 -12.64 -20.68 14.11
C PHE A 408 -13.18 -20.42 12.71
N VAL A 409 -12.27 -20.42 11.74
CA VAL A 409 -12.56 -20.36 10.30
C VAL A 409 -11.53 -21.22 9.57
N ASN A 410 -11.98 -22.14 8.73
CA ASN A 410 -11.16 -22.87 7.75
C ASN A 410 -11.56 -22.43 6.34
N ILE A 411 -10.59 -22.23 5.47
CA ILE A 411 -10.78 -21.69 4.12
C ILE A 411 -10.11 -22.62 3.11
N GLU A 412 -10.88 -23.05 2.11
CA GLU A 412 -10.38 -23.79 0.95
C GLU A 412 -10.44 -22.87 -0.28
N TYR A 413 -9.40 -22.91 -1.13
CA TYR A 413 -9.31 -22.09 -2.34
C TYR A 413 -9.48 -22.96 -3.59
N ASP A 414 -9.94 -22.35 -4.68
CA ASP A 414 -9.90 -22.93 -6.01
C ASP A 414 -8.47 -22.84 -6.57
N ASP A 415 -7.89 -23.99 -6.94
CA ASP A 415 -6.50 -24.11 -7.35
C ASP A 415 -6.17 -23.39 -8.67
N LYS A 416 -7.18 -23.06 -9.50
CA LYS A 416 -6.95 -22.44 -10.82
C LYS A 416 -7.02 -20.92 -10.77
N ILE A 417 -7.97 -20.39 -9.98
CA ILE A 417 -8.22 -18.95 -9.92
C ILE A 417 -7.85 -18.30 -8.57
N ASN A 418 -7.34 -19.09 -7.61
CA ASN A 418 -6.95 -18.65 -6.27
C ASN A 418 -8.05 -17.86 -5.52
N LYS A 419 -9.32 -18.23 -5.72
CA LYS A 419 -10.48 -17.66 -5.01
C LYS A 419 -11.00 -18.62 -3.96
N ILE A 420 -11.58 -18.09 -2.88
CA ILE A 420 -12.20 -18.89 -1.83
C ILE A 420 -13.31 -19.75 -2.44
N LYS A 421 -13.15 -21.07 -2.38
CA LYS A 421 -14.12 -22.07 -2.83
C LYS A 421 -15.02 -22.53 -1.70
N LYS A 422 -14.52 -22.55 -0.47
CA LYS A 422 -15.30 -23.01 0.69
C LYS A 422 -14.81 -22.38 1.98
N VAL A 423 -15.73 -22.10 2.89
CA VAL A 423 -15.46 -21.61 4.24
C VAL A 423 -16.23 -22.46 5.24
N VAL A 424 -15.54 -22.90 6.30
CA VAL A 424 -16.15 -23.60 7.45
C VAL A 424 -15.86 -22.80 8.71
N ASN A 425 -16.89 -22.43 9.48
CA ASN A 425 -16.76 -21.69 10.74
C ASN A 425 -17.79 -22.19 11.76
N ASN A 426 -17.91 -21.51 12.90
CA ASN A 426 -18.89 -21.84 13.94
C ASN A 426 -20.36 -21.75 13.46
N GLU A 427 -20.65 -20.97 12.42
CA GLU A 427 -22.01 -20.78 11.86
C GLU A 427 -22.37 -21.87 10.83
N GLY A 428 -21.38 -22.58 10.28
CA GLY A 428 -21.59 -23.67 9.34
C GLY A 428 -20.58 -23.71 8.20
N THR A 429 -21.03 -24.18 7.04
CA THR A 429 -20.21 -24.29 5.82
C THR A 429 -20.85 -23.44 4.73
N THR A 430 -20.02 -22.74 3.96
CA THR A 430 -20.43 -22.00 2.75
C THR A 430 -19.52 -22.36 1.58
N ASP A 431 -20.12 -22.74 0.46
CA ASP A 431 -19.47 -23.07 -0.80
C ASP A 431 -19.65 -21.94 -1.82
N PHE A 432 -18.63 -21.72 -2.64
CA PHE A 432 -18.56 -20.68 -3.67
C PHE A 432 -18.13 -21.30 -5.00
N GLU A 433 -18.83 -20.95 -6.07
CA GLU A 433 -18.49 -21.36 -7.43
C GLU A 433 -18.33 -20.12 -8.33
N TYR A 434 -17.39 -20.20 -9.26
CA TYR A 434 -17.02 -19.08 -10.14
C TYR A 434 -17.05 -19.49 -11.61
N ASP A 435 -17.31 -18.52 -12.49
CA ASP A 435 -17.11 -18.69 -13.93
C ASP A 435 -15.60 -18.65 -14.30
N PRO A 436 -15.22 -19.00 -15.56
CA PRO A 436 -13.82 -18.94 -15.99
C PRO A 436 -13.19 -17.54 -15.98
N LYS A 437 -13.98 -16.48 -15.88
CA LYS A 437 -13.49 -15.09 -15.72
C LYS A 437 -13.32 -14.72 -14.24
N GLY A 438 -13.63 -15.65 -13.32
CA GLY A 438 -13.55 -15.48 -11.88
C GLY A 438 -14.76 -14.77 -11.27
N ASN A 439 -15.87 -14.58 -11.97
CA ASN A 439 -17.07 -13.98 -11.38
C ASN A 439 -17.82 -15.02 -10.52
N LEU A 440 -18.32 -14.61 -9.36
CA LEU A 440 -19.08 -15.50 -8.45
C LEU A 440 -20.40 -15.88 -9.11
N VAL A 441 -20.61 -17.15 -9.47
CA VAL A 441 -21.87 -17.61 -10.08
C VAL A 441 -22.81 -18.27 -9.09
N LYS A 442 -22.30 -18.77 -7.96
CA LYS A 442 -23.10 -19.37 -6.91
C LYS A 442 -22.42 -19.24 -5.55
N ALA A 443 -23.21 -18.95 -4.53
CA ALA A 443 -22.81 -19.08 -3.13
C ALA A 443 -23.91 -19.82 -2.37
N ALA A 444 -23.57 -20.84 -1.59
CA ALA A 444 -24.54 -21.68 -0.90
C ALA A 444 -24.05 -22.02 0.50
N ASN A 445 -24.91 -21.92 1.51
CA ASN A 445 -24.58 -22.35 2.88
C ASN A 445 -25.24 -23.69 3.25
N ASN A 446 -24.74 -24.33 4.30
CA ASN A 446 -25.28 -25.59 4.83
C ASN A 446 -26.66 -25.46 5.50
N GLN A 447 -27.22 -24.26 5.57
CA GLN A 447 -28.59 -24.00 6.04
C GLN A 447 -29.60 -23.99 4.87
N GLY A 448 -29.14 -24.27 3.64
CA GLY A 448 -29.98 -24.34 2.44
C GLY A 448 -30.19 -23.01 1.72
N LYS A 449 -29.60 -21.91 2.22
CA LYS A 449 -29.65 -20.61 1.54
C LYS A 449 -28.66 -20.61 0.38
N THR A 450 -29.12 -20.24 -0.80
CA THR A 450 -28.32 -20.22 -2.02
C THR A 450 -28.59 -18.94 -2.82
N VAL A 451 -27.54 -18.33 -3.35
CA VAL A 451 -27.64 -17.24 -4.33
C VAL A 451 -26.90 -17.64 -5.60
N PHE A 452 -27.54 -17.43 -6.75
CA PHE A 452 -26.92 -17.53 -8.07
C PHE A 452 -26.84 -16.15 -8.71
N LEU A 453 -25.72 -15.88 -9.37
CA LEU A 453 -25.52 -14.66 -10.16
C LEU A 453 -25.21 -15.04 -11.60
N ILE A 454 -25.90 -14.41 -12.54
CA ILE A 454 -25.73 -14.63 -13.98
C ILE A 454 -25.28 -13.33 -14.60
N TYR A 455 -24.18 -13.39 -15.34
CA TYR A 455 -23.55 -12.22 -15.92
C TYR A 455 -23.87 -12.08 -17.42
N ASP A 456 -23.98 -10.84 -17.88
CA ASP A 456 -24.05 -10.55 -19.31
C ASP A 456 -22.67 -10.66 -20.00
N THR A 457 -22.62 -10.48 -21.31
CA THR A 457 -21.37 -10.53 -22.09
C THR A 457 -20.35 -9.45 -21.69
N LYS A 458 -20.80 -8.38 -21.02
CA LYS A 458 -19.98 -7.27 -20.51
C LYS A 458 -19.55 -7.47 -19.05
N GLY A 459 -19.89 -8.60 -18.43
CA GLY A 459 -19.52 -8.93 -17.05
C GLY A 459 -20.37 -8.23 -15.98
N LYS A 460 -21.55 -7.71 -16.32
CA LYS A 460 -22.50 -7.13 -15.34
C LYS A 460 -23.52 -8.17 -14.91
N ILE A 461 -24.01 -8.10 -13.67
CA ILE A 461 -25.03 -9.04 -13.15
C ILE A 461 -26.34 -8.82 -13.90
N SER A 462 -26.67 -9.67 -14.85
CA SER A 462 -27.94 -9.61 -15.57
C SER A 462 -29.10 -10.16 -14.75
N LYS A 463 -28.84 -11.16 -13.90
CA LYS A 463 -29.87 -11.84 -13.10
C LYS A 463 -29.28 -12.34 -11.79
N MET A 464 -30.07 -12.24 -10.73
CA MET A 464 -29.80 -12.80 -9.41
C MET A 464 -30.95 -13.72 -9.03
N VAL A 465 -30.62 -14.94 -8.65
CA VAL A 465 -31.59 -15.88 -8.08
C VAL A 465 -31.23 -16.07 -6.63
N ASP A 466 -32.11 -15.63 -5.75
CA ASP A 466 -31.94 -15.71 -4.32
C ASP A 466 -32.93 -16.74 -3.76
N GLN A 467 -32.39 -17.77 -3.11
CA GLN A 467 -33.13 -18.91 -2.61
C GLN A 467 -32.89 -19.02 -1.10
N GLU A 468 -33.86 -18.64 -0.29
CA GLU A 468 -33.79 -18.75 1.17
C GLU A 468 -34.10 -20.16 1.67
N SER A 469 -34.89 -20.91 0.91
CA SER A 469 -35.26 -22.30 1.19
C SER A 469 -35.71 -23.00 -0.09
N ALA A 470 -36.03 -24.30 -0.03
CA ALA A 470 -36.58 -25.04 -1.17
C ALA A 470 -37.85 -24.39 -1.76
N SER A 471 -38.63 -23.66 -0.94
CA SER A 471 -39.91 -23.08 -1.33
C SER A 471 -39.90 -21.55 -1.44
N SER A 472 -38.80 -20.88 -1.07
CA SER A 472 -38.65 -19.42 -1.13
C SER A 472 -37.59 -19.04 -2.16
N ARG A 473 -38.03 -18.51 -3.31
CA ARG A 473 -37.16 -18.11 -4.43
C ARG A 473 -37.54 -16.74 -4.95
N ARG A 474 -36.57 -15.82 -4.98
CA ARG A 474 -36.66 -14.49 -5.59
C ARG A 474 -35.77 -14.45 -6.82
N VAL A 475 -36.27 -13.84 -7.89
CA VAL A 475 -35.55 -13.72 -9.15
C VAL A 475 -35.54 -12.26 -9.55
N LEU A 476 -34.37 -11.65 -9.53
CA LEU A 476 -34.14 -10.26 -9.91
C LEU A 476 -33.46 -10.22 -11.28
N ALA A 477 -33.93 -9.36 -12.18
CA ALA A 477 -33.26 -9.04 -13.43
C ALA A 477 -32.82 -7.57 -13.41
N PHE A 478 -31.65 -7.28 -13.95
CA PHE A 478 -31.05 -5.94 -13.93
C PHE A 478 -30.79 -5.44 -15.34
N LYS A 479 -31.06 -4.15 -15.56
CA LYS A 479 -30.59 -3.40 -16.73
C LYS A 479 -29.72 -2.24 -16.30
N TYR A 480 -28.74 -1.92 -17.12
CA TYR A 480 -27.73 -0.90 -16.81
C TYR A 480 -27.70 0.18 -17.89
N ASN A 481 -27.37 1.40 -17.48
CA ASN A 481 -27.01 2.46 -18.42
C ASN A 481 -25.57 2.29 -18.96
N ALA A 482 -25.19 3.19 -19.87
CA ALA A 482 -23.85 3.25 -20.46
C ALA A 482 -22.73 3.42 -19.41
N LEU A 483 -23.01 4.11 -18.29
CA LEU A 483 -22.09 4.29 -17.17
C LEU A 483 -21.98 3.06 -16.25
N GLY A 484 -22.73 1.99 -16.52
CA GLY A 484 -22.71 0.77 -15.71
C GLY A 484 -23.49 0.82 -14.41
N LYS A 485 -24.35 1.83 -14.23
CA LYS A 485 -25.26 1.90 -13.07
C LYS A 485 -26.61 1.23 -13.38
N PRO A 486 -27.21 0.50 -12.43
CA PRO A 486 -28.48 -0.20 -12.64
C PRO A 486 -29.63 0.82 -12.80
N VAL A 487 -30.34 0.78 -13.93
CA VAL A 487 -31.46 1.67 -14.22
C VAL A 487 -32.83 0.99 -14.10
N GLU A 488 -32.87 -0.33 -14.17
CA GLU A 488 -34.08 -1.12 -13.93
C GLU A 488 -33.71 -2.36 -13.11
N ILE A 489 -34.50 -2.62 -12.06
CA ILE A 489 -34.49 -3.87 -11.30
C ILE A 489 -35.89 -4.45 -11.36
N GLU A 490 -36.03 -5.62 -11.97
CA GLU A 490 -37.31 -6.30 -12.17
C GLU A 490 -37.37 -7.58 -11.34
N MET A 491 -38.51 -7.84 -10.70
CA MET A 491 -38.82 -9.12 -10.08
C MET A 491 -40.17 -9.60 -10.60
N GLU A 492 -40.16 -10.78 -11.23
CA GLU A 492 -41.35 -11.38 -11.80
C GLU A 492 -42.45 -11.52 -10.73
N LYS A 493 -43.69 -11.17 -11.09
CA LYS A 493 -44.87 -11.20 -10.19
C LYS A 493 -44.85 -10.20 -9.01
N VAL A 494 -43.80 -9.37 -8.88
CA VAL A 494 -43.71 -8.31 -7.87
C VAL A 494 -43.75 -6.93 -8.51
N GLY A 495 -42.90 -6.66 -9.51
CA GLY A 495 -42.87 -5.38 -10.20
C GLY A 495 -41.45 -4.93 -10.56
N LYS A 496 -41.28 -3.62 -10.76
CA LYS A 496 -40.04 -3.00 -11.24
C LYS A 496 -39.67 -1.78 -10.42
N ILE A 497 -38.37 -1.57 -10.23
CA ILE A 497 -37.77 -0.33 -9.75
C ILE A 497 -37.01 0.30 -10.91
N ASN A 498 -37.32 1.55 -11.25
CA ASN A 498 -36.54 2.36 -12.17
C ASN A 498 -35.70 3.37 -11.41
N VAL A 499 -34.44 3.53 -11.79
CA VAL A 499 -33.50 4.46 -11.17
C VAL A 499 -32.95 5.41 -12.23
N ALA A 500 -33.12 6.70 -11.99
CA ALA A 500 -32.54 7.76 -12.80
C ALA A 500 -31.36 8.37 -12.07
N TYR A 501 -30.30 8.67 -12.81
CA TYR A 501 -29.08 9.30 -12.31
C TYR A 501 -28.90 10.69 -12.92
N ASP A 502 -28.19 11.57 -12.23
CA ASP A 502 -27.71 12.82 -12.80
C ASP A 502 -26.39 12.65 -13.58
N ASN A 503 -25.85 13.76 -14.09
CA ASN A 503 -24.60 13.77 -14.88
C ASN A 503 -23.35 13.43 -14.07
N TYR A 504 -23.41 13.50 -12.74
CA TYR A 504 -22.34 13.09 -11.83
C TYR A 504 -22.49 11.63 -11.41
N GLY A 505 -23.59 10.98 -11.83
CA GLY A 505 -23.93 9.61 -11.51
C GLY A 505 -24.65 9.45 -10.17
N GLU A 506 -25.05 10.53 -9.51
CA GLU A 506 -25.80 10.43 -8.25
C GLU A 506 -27.27 10.07 -8.52
N ILE A 507 -27.91 9.41 -7.55
CA ILE A 507 -29.32 9.00 -7.69
C ILE A 507 -30.19 10.26 -7.71
N LYS A 508 -30.83 10.51 -8.85
CA LYS A 508 -31.76 11.63 -9.04
C LYS A 508 -33.19 11.24 -8.69
N LYS A 509 -33.60 10.02 -9.05
CA LYS A 509 -34.98 9.56 -8.86
C LYS A 509 -35.04 8.04 -8.75
N VAL A 510 -35.94 7.53 -7.91
CA VAL A 510 -36.31 6.11 -7.84
C VAL A 510 -37.82 6.00 -7.96
N GLU A 511 -38.32 5.19 -8.88
CA GLU A 511 -39.74 4.97 -9.13
C GLU A 511 -40.08 3.49 -9.12
N SER A 512 -41.18 3.12 -8.45
CA SER A 512 -41.68 1.75 -8.43
C SER A 512 -43.20 1.77 -8.27
N SER A 513 -43.93 1.21 -9.24
CA SER A 513 -45.39 1.06 -9.16
C SER A 513 -45.81 0.07 -8.06
N ALA A 514 -44.94 -0.89 -7.73
CA ALA A 514 -45.11 -1.82 -6.63
C ALA A 514 -44.65 -1.26 -5.26
N GLY A 515 -44.09 -0.04 -5.24
CA GLY A 515 -43.73 0.71 -4.05
C GLY A 515 -42.88 -0.07 -3.03
N HIS A 516 -43.27 0.02 -1.77
CA HIS A 516 -42.56 -0.56 -0.62
C HIS A 516 -42.32 -2.07 -0.72
N LYS A 517 -43.28 -2.82 -1.29
CA LYS A 517 -43.17 -4.29 -1.44
C LYS A 517 -41.94 -4.67 -2.28
N MET A 518 -41.74 -3.98 -3.39
CA MET A 518 -40.59 -4.24 -4.27
C MET A 518 -39.27 -3.89 -3.59
N ALA A 519 -39.20 -2.73 -2.92
CA ALA A 519 -38.00 -2.30 -2.19
C ALA A 519 -37.59 -3.31 -1.10
N LEU A 520 -38.57 -3.83 -0.35
CA LEU A 520 -38.32 -4.83 0.68
C LEU A 520 -37.77 -6.13 0.10
N GLN A 521 -38.37 -6.64 -0.99
CA GLN A 521 -37.92 -7.89 -1.64
C GLN A 521 -36.50 -7.77 -2.20
N VAL A 522 -36.19 -6.63 -2.83
CA VAL A 522 -34.83 -6.35 -3.32
C VAL A 522 -33.84 -6.28 -2.16
N THR A 523 -34.18 -5.52 -1.11
CA THR A 523 -33.33 -5.40 0.08
C THR A 523 -33.05 -6.76 0.70
N GLN A 524 -34.07 -7.59 0.89
CA GLN A 524 -33.92 -8.93 1.46
C GLN A 524 -32.99 -9.80 0.62
N ALA A 525 -33.10 -9.74 -0.71
CA ALA A 525 -32.23 -10.51 -1.59
C ALA A 525 -30.75 -10.11 -1.47
N PHE A 526 -30.46 -8.82 -1.43
CA PHE A 526 -29.09 -8.33 -1.22
C PHE A 526 -28.58 -8.64 0.19
N GLN A 527 -29.42 -8.55 1.22
CA GLN A 527 -29.04 -8.94 2.58
C GLN A 527 -28.72 -10.44 2.67
N ASN A 528 -29.45 -11.30 1.96
CA ASN A 528 -29.14 -12.72 1.93
C ASN A 528 -27.81 -12.99 1.21
N LEU A 529 -27.55 -12.35 0.07
CA LEU A 529 -26.25 -12.41 -0.59
C LEU A 529 -25.12 -11.97 0.35
N LEU A 530 -25.24 -10.81 0.99
CA LEU A 530 -24.24 -10.30 1.94
C LEU A 530 -24.02 -11.28 3.09
N THR A 531 -25.09 -11.88 3.62
CA THR A 531 -25.01 -12.88 4.69
C THR A 531 -24.23 -14.12 4.24
N ILE A 532 -24.52 -14.65 3.06
CA ILE A 532 -23.85 -15.86 2.54
C ILE A 532 -22.40 -15.57 2.18
N VAL A 533 -22.06 -14.40 1.65
CA VAL A 533 -20.66 -14.08 1.28
C VAL A 533 -19.83 -13.56 2.44
N LYS A 534 -20.46 -13.13 3.54
CA LYS A 534 -19.78 -12.62 4.75
C LYS A 534 -18.67 -13.54 5.27
N PRO A 535 -18.84 -14.88 5.34
CA PRO A 535 -17.78 -15.79 5.77
C PRO A 535 -16.50 -15.73 4.91
N ALA A 536 -16.60 -15.33 3.63
CA ALA A 536 -15.44 -15.13 2.77
C ALA A 536 -14.72 -13.79 3.03
N GLY A 537 -15.40 -12.83 3.66
CA GLY A 537 -14.84 -11.55 4.09
C GLY A 537 -14.13 -11.64 5.43
N VAL A 538 -13.29 -12.66 5.63
CA VAL A 538 -12.60 -12.92 6.91
C VAL A 538 -11.80 -11.69 7.32
N ASN A 539 -12.36 -10.91 8.24
CA ASN A 539 -11.66 -9.78 8.82
C ASN A 539 -10.52 -10.31 9.71
N LEU A 540 -9.31 -9.88 9.38
CA LEU A 540 -8.13 -10.05 10.23
C LEU A 540 -8.17 -9.12 11.46
N ASN A 541 -9.15 -8.22 11.54
CA ASN A 541 -9.30 -7.31 12.66
C ASN A 541 -9.87 -8.01 13.90
N MET A 542 -9.33 -7.62 15.05
CA MET A 542 -9.80 -7.96 16.40
C MET A 542 -11.03 -7.15 16.80
#